data_AF-Q3UW35-F1
#
_entry.id   AF-Q3UW35-F1
#
_cell.length_a   1.000
_cell.length_b   1.000
_cell.length_c   1.000
_cell.angle_alpha   90.00
_cell.angle_beta   90.00
_cell.angle_gamma   90.00
#
_symmetry.space_group_name_H-M   'P 1'
#
loop_
_entity.id
_entity.type
_entity.pdbx_description
1 polymer ?
#
loop_
_entity_poly.entity_id
_entity_poly.type
_entity_poly.pdbx_seq_one_letter_code
_entity_poly.pdbx_strand_id
1 'polypeptide(L)'
;MGCNPPYHLSYRLRLLLLFTLCLTVVGWATSNYFVGAIQVIPKAKDFMASFHKVIHLGNEETLGHDGATKKPELANCPSVSPNLRGQSKLVFKPDLTLEEIEAENPKVSRGRYHPEECKALQRVAILIPHRNREKHLIYLLEHLHPFLQRQQLDYGIYIIHQTGSKKFNRAKLLNVGYLEALKEENWDCFVFHDVDLVPENDFNLYTCGDQPKHLVVGRNSTGYRLRYSKYFGGVTALSREQFLKVNGFSNNYWGWGGEDDDLRLRVEL
;
A
#
# COMPACT_ATOMS: atom_id res chain seq x y z
N MET A 1 10.91 30.52 -72.04
CA MET A 1 11.30 30.67 -70.62
C MET A 1 10.78 29.47 -69.86
N GLY A 2 11.67 28.58 -69.43
CA GLY A 2 11.32 27.38 -68.69
C GLY A 2 12.58 26.80 -68.07
N CYS A 3 12.96 27.30 -66.90
CA CYS A 3 14.03 26.73 -66.08
C CYS A 3 13.49 25.48 -65.36
N ASN A 4 14.02 24.30 -65.68
CA ASN A 4 13.90 23.12 -64.83
C ASN A 4 15.16 23.01 -63.95
N PRO A 5 15.04 22.78 -62.63
CA PRO A 5 16.19 22.66 -61.75
C PRO A 5 16.83 21.26 -61.85
N PRO A 6 18.16 21.12 -61.74
CA PRO A 6 18.80 19.82 -61.71
C PRO A 6 19.08 19.43 -60.26
N TYR A 7 18.32 18.50 -59.68
CA TYR A 7 18.71 17.88 -58.41
C TYR A 7 18.45 16.37 -58.42
N HIS A 8 19.19 15.65 -59.25
CA HIS A 8 19.40 14.21 -59.02
C HIS A 8 20.50 14.05 -57.97
N LEU A 9 20.10 14.18 -56.70
CA LEU A 9 20.99 13.87 -55.58
C LEU A 9 21.36 12.38 -55.65
N SER A 10 22.65 12.07 -55.78
CA SER A 10 23.11 10.69 -55.95
C SER A 10 22.66 9.82 -54.76
N TYR A 11 22.31 8.56 -55.04
CA TYR A 11 21.85 7.60 -54.02
C TYR A 11 22.80 7.50 -52.82
N ARG A 12 24.12 7.63 -53.07
CA ARG A 12 25.15 7.64 -52.02
C ARG A 12 25.01 8.82 -51.06
N LEU A 13 24.65 10.01 -51.56
CA LEU A 13 24.46 11.19 -50.71
C LEU A 13 23.17 11.08 -49.88
N ARG A 14 22.10 10.49 -50.44
CA ARG A 14 20.87 10.20 -49.67
C ARG A 14 21.11 9.19 -48.56
N LEU A 15 21.91 8.14 -48.83
CA LEU A 15 22.25 7.14 -47.83
C LEU A 15 23.12 7.72 -46.69
N LEU A 16 24.08 8.58 -47.03
CA LEU A 16 24.87 9.32 -46.05
C LEU A 16 24.00 10.22 -45.17
N LEU A 17 23.06 10.96 -45.75
CA LEU A 17 22.13 11.81 -45.00
C LEU A 17 21.25 10.98 -44.04
N LEU A 18 20.73 9.83 -44.47
CA LEU A 18 19.96 8.91 -43.63
C LEU A 18 20.80 8.34 -42.48
N PHE A 19 22.05 7.97 -42.73
CA PHE A 19 22.96 7.51 -41.68
C PHE A 19 23.24 8.59 -40.65
N THR A 20 23.51 9.82 -41.09
CA THR A 20 23.71 10.95 -40.19
C THR A 20 22.46 11.26 -39.37
N LEU A 21 21.27 11.18 -39.96
CA LEU A 21 20.00 11.36 -39.25
C LEU A 21 19.76 10.26 -38.20
N CYS A 22 20.07 8.99 -38.52
CA CYS A 22 19.97 7.90 -37.56
C CYS A 22 20.91 8.11 -36.37
N LEU A 23 22.17 8.50 -36.63
CA LEU A 23 23.14 8.74 -35.57
C LEU A 23 22.74 9.91 -34.66
N THR A 24 22.17 10.99 -35.21
CA THR A 24 21.70 12.11 -34.39
C THR A 24 20.46 11.74 -33.56
N VAL A 25 19.53 10.95 -34.11
CA VAL A 25 18.35 10.46 -33.37
C VAL A 25 18.76 9.51 -32.25
N VAL A 26 19.68 8.58 -32.51
CA VAL A 26 20.20 7.66 -31.48
C VAL A 26 20.93 8.44 -30.39
N GLY A 27 21.83 9.37 -30.77
CA GLY A 27 22.54 10.22 -29.81
C GLY A 27 21.60 11.08 -28.96
N TRP A 28 20.54 11.62 -29.57
CA TRP A 28 19.51 12.40 -28.86
C TRP A 28 18.70 11.53 -27.90
N ALA A 29 18.30 10.33 -28.33
CA ALA A 29 17.60 9.39 -27.46
C ALA A 29 18.47 8.99 -26.27
N THR A 30 19.72 8.56 -26.50
CA THR A 30 20.63 8.14 -25.43
C THR A 30 20.97 9.27 -24.46
N SER A 31 21.09 10.51 -24.94
CA SER A 31 21.32 11.69 -24.08
C SER A 31 20.13 11.94 -23.15
N ASN A 32 18.90 11.94 -23.67
CA ASN A 32 17.70 12.14 -22.85
C ASN A 32 17.53 11.04 -21.79
N TYR A 33 17.80 9.78 -22.15
CA TYR A 33 17.78 8.69 -21.18
C TYR A 33 18.84 8.85 -20.09
N PHE A 34 20.05 9.27 -20.46
CA PHE A 34 21.15 9.45 -19.50
C PHE A 34 20.90 10.63 -18.56
N VAL A 35 20.38 11.76 -19.07
CA VAL A 35 19.96 12.91 -18.26
C VAL A 35 18.83 12.53 -17.30
N GLY A 36 17.85 11.75 -17.76
CA GLY A 36 16.79 11.21 -16.91
C GLY A 36 17.32 10.31 -15.79
N ALA A 37 18.27 9.42 -16.11
CA ALA A 37 18.90 8.55 -15.12
C ALA A 37 19.72 9.34 -14.08
N ILE A 38 20.49 10.35 -14.52
CA ILE A 38 21.29 11.22 -13.63
C ILE A 38 20.41 12.00 -12.65
N GLN A 39 19.17 12.36 -12.99
CA GLN A 39 18.27 13.06 -12.05
C GLN A 39 17.56 12.11 -11.07
N VAL A 40 17.33 10.86 -11.45
CA VAL A 40 16.63 9.87 -10.63
C VAL A 40 17.54 9.31 -9.52
N ILE A 41 18.82 9.09 -9.83
CA ILE A 41 19.78 8.49 -8.89
C ILE A 41 20.03 9.36 -7.63
N PRO A 42 20.27 10.69 -7.73
CA PRO A 42 20.44 11.57 -6.57
C PRO A 42 19.18 11.65 -5.72
N LYS A 43 17.99 11.76 -6.34
CA LYS A 43 16.71 11.79 -5.61
C LYS A 43 16.46 10.51 -4.82
N ALA A 44 16.81 9.35 -5.38
CA ALA A 44 16.70 8.08 -4.68
C ALA A 44 17.68 8.00 -3.49
N LYS A 45 18.91 8.52 -3.65
CA LYS A 45 19.92 8.57 -2.60
C LYS A 45 19.53 9.51 -1.45
N ASP A 46 19.04 10.70 -1.76
CA ASP A 46 18.57 11.68 -0.76
C ASP A 46 17.34 11.16 -0.01
N PHE A 47 16.43 10.48 -0.71
CA PHE A 47 15.30 9.79 -0.10
C PHE A 47 15.76 8.70 0.87
N MET A 48 16.72 7.86 0.48
CA MET A 48 17.30 6.84 1.36
C MET A 48 18.05 7.41 2.55
N ALA A 49 18.73 8.54 2.41
CA ALA A 49 19.38 9.23 3.53
C ALA A 49 18.34 9.80 4.51
N SER A 50 17.27 10.42 4.01
CA SER A 50 16.16 10.91 4.83
C SER A 50 15.43 9.77 5.53
N PHE A 51 15.20 8.66 4.83
CA PHE A 51 14.54 7.47 5.38
C PHE A 51 15.36 6.83 6.51
N HIS A 52 16.69 6.66 6.33
CA HIS A 52 17.56 6.18 7.41
C HIS A 52 17.61 7.15 8.60
N LYS A 53 17.51 8.46 8.37
CA LYS A 53 17.43 9.45 9.45
C LYS A 53 16.15 9.29 10.27
N VAL A 54 15.00 9.02 9.62
CA VAL A 54 13.74 8.72 10.31
C VAL A 54 13.85 7.43 11.13
N ILE A 55 14.49 6.38 10.60
CA ILE A 55 14.74 5.14 11.34
C ILE A 55 15.60 5.42 12.59
N HIS A 56 16.62 6.26 12.48
CA HIS A 56 17.49 6.60 13.62
C HIS A 56 16.79 7.46 14.69
N LEU A 57 15.99 8.44 14.28
CA LEU A 57 15.20 9.27 15.19
C LEU A 57 14.19 8.44 16.01
N GLY A 58 13.60 7.39 15.41
CA GLY A 58 12.72 6.46 16.12
C GLY A 58 13.41 5.61 17.20
N ASN A 59 14.75 5.57 17.22
CA ASN A 59 15.54 4.79 18.18
C ASN A 59 16.19 5.63 19.30
N GLU A 60 16.21 6.97 19.21
CA GLU A 60 16.96 7.84 20.16
C GLU A 60 16.12 8.53 21.25
N GLU A 61 14.79 8.41 21.26
CA GLU A 61 13.97 8.96 22.36
C GLU A 61 13.73 7.92 23.46
N THR A 62 14.67 7.79 24.39
CA THR A 62 14.40 7.49 25.82
C THR A 62 15.65 7.73 26.66
N LEU A 63 15.86 8.98 27.11
CA LEU A 63 16.64 9.29 28.31
C LEU A 63 16.31 10.72 28.75
N GLY A 64 15.13 10.88 29.34
CA GLY A 64 14.72 12.06 30.10
C GLY A 64 14.20 11.60 31.45
N HIS A 65 14.95 11.87 32.50
CA HIS A 65 14.62 11.59 33.89
C HIS A 65 13.61 12.63 34.37
N ASP A 66 12.39 12.22 34.70
CA ASP A 66 11.52 12.93 35.62
C ASP A 66 10.55 11.97 36.31
N GLY A 67 10.37 12.17 37.61
CA GLY A 67 9.61 11.30 38.50
C GLY A 67 8.13 11.23 38.15
N ALA A 68 7.75 10.24 37.36
CA ALA A 68 6.36 9.88 37.10
C ALA A 68 5.97 8.69 37.99
N THR A 69 4.90 8.87 38.76
CA THR A 69 4.15 7.82 39.44
C THR A 69 3.95 6.65 38.47
N LYS A 70 4.60 5.50 38.72
CA LYS A 70 4.53 4.32 37.84
C LYS A 70 3.08 3.89 37.67
N LYS A 71 2.46 4.28 36.55
CA LYS A 71 1.26 3.60 36.06
C LYS A 71 1.63 2.11 35.97
N PRO A 72 0.81 1.18 36.49
CA PRO A 72 1.10 -0.23 36.33
C PRO A 72 1.27 -0.52 34.84
N GLU A 73 2.41 -1.10 34.45
CA GLU A 73 2.64 -1.52 33.06
C GLU A 73 1.56 -2.54 32.70
N LEU A 74 0.77 -2.22 31.66
CA LEU A 74 -0.24 -3.13 31.15
C LEU A 74 0.43 -4.40 30.63
N ALA A 75 -0.12 -5.56 31.00
CA ALA A 75 0.30 -6.82 30.42
C ALA A 75 0.01 -6.84 28.91
N ASN A 76 0.77 -7.65 28.17
CA ASN A 76 0.52 -7.87 26.75
C ASN A 76 -0.87 -8.52 26.54
N CYS A 77 -1.53 -8.17 25.43
CA CYS A 77 -2.75 -8.86 25.01
C CYS A 77 -2.44 -10.33 24.71
N PRO A 78 -3.40 -11.24 24.92
CA PRO A 78 -3.21 -12.65 24.64
C PRO A 78 -2.96 -12.89 23.14
N SER A 79 -2.20 -13.94 22.81
CA SER A 79 -1.90 -14.31 21.41
C SER A 79 -3.15 -14.62 20.59
N VAL A 80 -4.21 -15.10 21.24
CA VAL A 80 -5.55 -15.23 20.68
C VAL A 80 -6.48 -14.37 21.52
N SER A 81 -7.09 -13.37 20.90
CA SER A 81 -8.04 -12.50 21.58
C SER A 81 -9.25 -13.30 22.09
N PRO A 82 -9.70 -13.09 23.33
CA PRO A 82 -10.92 -13.69 23.87
C PRO A 82 -12.18 -13.05 23.27
N ASN A 83 -12.06 -11.94 22.53
CA ASN A 83 -13.19 -11.20 21.97
C ASN A 83 -13.62 -11.68 20.58
N LEU A 84 -12.91 -12.63 19.98
CA LEU A 84 -13.24 -13.20 18.67
C LEU A 84 -14.59 -13.95 18.71
N ARG A 85 -15.38 -13.80 17.65
CA ARG A 85 -16.74 -14.36 17.53
C ARG A 85 -16.88 -15.39 16.41
N GLY A 86 -15.88 -15.51 15.55
CA GLY A 86 -15.92 -16.34 14.36
C GLY A 86 -16.70 -15.68 13.22
N GLN A 87 -17.57 -16.47 12.60
CA GLN A 87 -18.30 -16.04 11.40
C GLN A 87 -19.36 -14.97 11.73
N SER A 88 -19.39 -13.90 10.94
CA SER A 88 -20.40 -12.86 10.99
C SER A 88 -21.22 -12.82 9.70
N LYS A 89 -22.54 -12.66 9.82
CA LYS A 89 -23.41 -12.41 8.68
C LYS A 89 -23.26 -10.96 8.23
N LEU A 90 -22.86 -10.75 6.97
CA LEU A 90 -22.75 -9.42 6.39
C LEU A 90 -24.13 -8.85 6.02
N VAL A 91 -24.39 -7.60 6.41
CA VAL A 91 -25.61 -6.86 6.10
C VAL A 91 -25.23 -5.46 5.63
N PHE A 92 -25.65 -5.08 4.43
CA PHE A 92 -25.29 -3.80 3.82
C PHE A 92 -26.51 -2.87 3.81
N LYS A 93 -26.63 -2.01 4.83
CA LYS A 93 -27.75 -1.06 4.95
C LYS A 93 -27.64 0.04 3.89
N PRO A 94 -28.67 0.32 3.08
CA PRO A 94 -28.57 1.26 1.96
C PRO A 94 -28.36 2.73 2.37
N ASP A 95 -28.77 3.06 3.60
CA ASP A 95 -28.84 4.40 4.21
C ASP A 95 -27.76 4.64 5.29
N LEU A 96 -26.80 3.72 5.44
CA LEU A 96 -25.70 3.82 6.40
C LEU A 96 -24.87 5.10 6.19
N THR A 97 -24.62 5.81 7.28
CA THR A 97 -23.84 7.06 7.31
C THR A 97 -22.53 6.90 8.08
N LEU A 98 -21.59 7.84 7.88
CA LEU A 98 -20.32 7.81 8.62
C LEU A 98 -20.54 8.17 10.10
N GLU A 99 -21.48 9.07 10.37
CA GLU A 99 -21.86 9.50 11.71
C GLU A 99 -22.40 8.34 12.55
N GLU A 100 -23.18 7.44 11.96
CA GLU A 100 -23.64 6.21 12.62
C GLU A 100 -22.45 5.28 12.95
N ILE A 101 -21.50 5.12 12.03
CA ILE A 101 -20.29 4.30 12.26
C ILE A 101 -19.46 4.88 13.40
N GLU A 102 -19.27 6.20 13.44
CA GLU A 102 -18.54 6.89 14.51
C GLU A 102 -19.26 6.73 15.85
N ALA A 103 -20.59 6.88 15.88
CA ALA A 103 -21.39 6.71 17.08
C ALA A 103 -21.36 5.26 17.62
N GLU A 104 -21.32 4.26 16.75
CA GLU A 104 -21.19 2.84 17.12
C GLU A 104 -19.76 2.47 17.56
N ASN A 105 -18.76 3.29 17.25
CA ASN A 105 -17.34 3.05 17.55
C ASN A 105 -16.69 4.20 18.34
N PRO A 106 -17.19 4.54 19.54
CA PRO A 106 -16.76 5.72 20.29
C PRO A 106 -15.29 5.69 20.77
N LYS A 107 -14.68 4.49 20.79
CA LYS A 107 -13.26 4.31 21.12
C LYS A 107 -12.32 4.56 19.94
N VAL A 108 -12.86 4.67 18.73
CA VAL A 108 -12.08 4.98 17.53
C VAL A 108 -11.96 6.50 17.41
N SER A 109 -10.74 7.00 17.33
CA SER A 109 -10.45 8.42 17.13
C SER A 109 -9.60 8.63 15.91
N ARG A 110 -10.06 9.45 14.96
CA ARG A 110 -9.37 9.72 13.69
C ARG A 110 -8.94 8.46 12.93
N GLY A 111 -9.76 7.40 12.98
CA GLY A 111 -9.47 6.10 12.35
C GLY A 111 -8.41 5.26 13.08
N ARG A 112 -8.00 5.65 14.29
CA ARG A 112 -7.07 4.91 15.18
C ARG A 112 -7.81 4.29 16.36
N TYR A 113 -7.28 3.17 16.84
CA TYR A 113 -7.72 2.53 18.07
C TYR A 113 -6.57 1.70 18.66
N HIS A 114 -6.52 1.59 19.98
CA HIS A 114 -5.71 0.61 20.70
C HIS A 114 -6.51 0.07 21.90
N PRO A 115 -6.27 -1.18 22.33
CA PRO A 115 -6.85 -1.70 23.56
C PRO A 115 -6.38 -0.90 24.78
N GLU A 116 -7.24 -0.74 25.78
CA GLU A 116 -6.93 -0.01 27.03
C GLU A 116 -6.56 -0.96 28.16
N GLU A 117 -7.03 -2.21 28.07
CA GLU A 117 -6.88 -3.27 29.05
C GLU A 117 -5.57 -4.05 28.94
N CYS A 118 -4.88 -3.97 27.80
CA CYS A 118 -3.64 -4.69 27.52
C CYS A 118 -2.81 -3.97 26.46
N LYS A 119 -1.52 -4.28 26.38
CA LYS A 119 -0.63 -3.80 25.32
C LYS A 119 -0.78 -4.67 24.07
N ALA A 120 -1.22 -4.09 22.97
CA ALA A 120 -1.35 -4.81 21.70
C ALA A 120 -0.02 -5.45 21.26
N LEU A 121 -0.09 -6.66 20.69
CA LEU A 121 1.09 -7.40 20.25
C LEU A 121 1.71 -6.84 18.95
N GLN A 122 0.89 -6.19 18.11
CA GLN A 122 1.33 -5.56 16.87
C GLN A 122 0.57 -4.25 16.65
N ARG A 123 1.29 -3.25 16.16
CA ARG A 123 0.73 -2.04 15.55
C ARG A 123 0.51 -2.30 14.06
N VAL A 124 -0.72 -2.11 13.59
CA VAL A 124 -1.13 -2.46 12.22
C VAL A 124 -1.68 -1.26 11.45
N ALA A 125 -1.01 -0.89 10.35
CA ALA A 125 -1.53 0.07 9.38
C ALA A 125 -2.37 -0.65 8.32
N ILE A 126 -3.65 -0.28 8.21
CA ILE A 126 -4.56 -0.75 7.16
C ILE A 126 -4.57 0.28 6.03
N LEU A 127 -4.07 -0.09 4.86
CA LEU A 127 -3.89 0.80 3.72
C LEU A 127 -4.93 0.49 2.63
N ILE A 128 -5.84 1.42 2.39
CA ILE A 128 -6.96 1.25 1.46
C ILE A 128 -6.80 2.23 0.29
N PRO A 129 -6.47 1.76 -0.92
CA PRO A 129 -6.39 2.61 -2.10
C PRO A 129 -7.81 2.94 -2.59
N HIS A 130 -8.12 4.22 -2.78
CA HIS A 130 -9.50 4.67 -2.95
C HIS A 130 -9.69 5.71 -4.07
N ARG A 131 -10.79 5.59 -4.82
CA ARG A 131 -11.37 6.64 -5.68
C ARG A 131 -12.80 6.27 -6.11
N ASN A 132 -13.77 7.17 -5.92
CA ASN A 132 -15.15 7.03 -6.38
C ASN A 132 -15.82 5.72 -5.91
N ARG A 133 -15.59 5.34 -4.66
CA ARG A 133 -16.07 4.08 -4.05
C ARG A 133 -16.62 4.32 -2.64
N GLU A 134 -17.19 5.50 -2.40
CA GLU A 134 -17.58 6.01 -1.08
C GLU A 134 -18.55 5.04 -0.36
N LYS A 135 -19.52 4.48 -1.08
CA LYS A 135 -20.43 3.47 -0.51
C LYS A 135 -19.72 2.19 -0.06
N HIS A 136 -18.74 1.70 -0.83
CA HIS A 136 -17.98 0.52 -0.45
C HIS A 136 -17.12 0.82 0.78
N LEU A 137 -16.53 2.02 0.84
CA LEU A 137 -15.74 2.47 1.97
C LEU A 137 -16.58 2.52 3.25
N ILE A 138 -17.79 3.08 3.20
CA ILE A 138 -18.72 3.12 4.35
C ILE A 138 -19.02 1.70 4.85
N TYR A 139 -19.38 0.77 3.96
CA TYR A 139 -19.61 -0.64 4.34
C TYR A 139 -18.37 -1.30 4.93
N LEU A 140 -17.20 -1.00 4.37
CA LEU A 140 -15.96 -1.56 4.86
C LEU A 140 -15.62 -1.04 6.26
N LEU A 141 -15.81 0.26 6.53
CA LEU A 141 -15.51 0.86 7.83
C LEU A 141 -16.46 0.40 8.93
N GLU A 142 -17.77 0.29 8.62
CA GLU A 142 -18.77 -0.28 9.54
C GLU A 142 -18.38 -1.67 10.01
N HIS A 143 -17.84 -2.47 9.09
CA HIS A 143 -17.41 -3.82 9.43
C HIS A 143 -16.01 -3.86 10.08
N LEU A 144 -15.03 -3.15 9.52
CA LEU A 144 -13.63 -3.26 9.93
C LEU A 144 -13.39 -2.73 11.34
N HIS A 145 -14.02 -1.63 11.75
CA HIS A 145 -13.78 -1.08 13.08
C HIS A 145 -14.08 -2.07 14.21
N PRO A 146 -15.29 -2.62 14.35
CA PRO A 146 -15.56 -3.61 15.39
C PRO A 146 -14.80 -4.92 15.15
N PHE A 147 -14.51 -5.30 13.90
CA PHE A 147 -13.70 -6.47 13.56
C PHE A 147 -12.27 -6.38 14.11
N LEU A 148 -11.58 -5.26 13.87
CA LEU A 148 -10.19 -5.04 14.31
C LEU A 148 -10.09 -4.80 15.82
N GLN A 149 -11.08 -4.12 16.42
CA GLN A 149 -11.16 -3.98 17.88
C GLN A 149 -11.25 -5.33 18.59
N ARG A 150 -12.05 -6.28 18.07
CA ARG A 150 -12.12 -7.65 18.62
C ARG A 150 -10.81 -8.41 18.49
N GLN A 151 -9.93 -8.05 17.56
CA GLN A 151 -8.60 -8.65 17.44
C GLN A 151 -7.56 -8.03 18.39
N GLN A 152 -7.93 -7.04 19.22
CA GLN A 152 -7.07 -6.36 20.19
C GLN A 152 -5.79 -5.77 19.56
N LEU A 153 -5.94 -5.15 18.39
CA LEU A 153 -4.86 -4.49 17.67
C LEU A 153 -4.73 -3.02 18.10
N ASP A 154 -3.50 -2.51 18.10
CA ASP A 154 -3.27 -1.08 17.89
C ASP A 154 -3.27 -0.87 16.36
N TYR A 155 -4.26 -0.18 15.83
CA TYR A 155 -4.41 -0.04 14.39
C TYR A 155 -4.70 1.37 13.94
N GLY A 156 -4.41 1.63 12.67
CA GLY A 156 -4.80 2.85 11.96
C GLY A 156 -5.27 2.54 10.56
N ILE A 157 -6.37 3.18 10.15
CA ILE A 157 -6.92 3.04 8.80
C ILE A 157 -6.54 4.26 7.97
N TYR A 158 -5.87 4.03 6.85
CA TYR A 158 -5.41 5.04 5.91
C TYR A 158 -6.16 4.89 4.58
N ILE A 159 -6.91 5.93 4.20
CA ILE A 159 -7.60 5.98 2.91
C ILE A 159 -6.74 6.76 1.93
N ILE A 160 -6.07 6.07 1.01
CA ILE A 160 -5.17 6.69 0.04
C ILE A 160 -5.96 7.05 -1.21
N HIS A 161 -6.46 8.29 -1.24
CA HIS A 161 -7.28 8.80 -2.33
C HIS A 161 -6.45 9.21 -3.54
N GLN A 162 -6.76 8.67 -4.73
CA GLN A 162 -6.17 9.14 -5.98
C GLN A 162 -6.98 10.29 -6.58
N THR A 163 -6.39 11.46 -6.71
CA THR A 163 -7.04 12.61 -7.33
C THR A 163 -7.02 12.53 -8.86
N GLY A 164 -7.95 13.26 -9.49
CA GLY A 164 -8.03 13.40 -10.95
C GLY A 164 -8.60 12.19 -11.68
N SER A 165 -8.61 12.26 -13.01
CA SER A 165 -9.31 11.33 -13.91
C SER A 165 -8.41 10.31 -14.62
N LYS A 166 -7.10 10.33 -14.37
CA LYS A 166 -6.16 9.36 -14.97
C LYS A 166 -6.47 7.93 -14.50
N LYS A 167 -5.95 6.93 -15.20
CA LYS A 167 -6.09 5.51 -14.80
C LYS A 167 -5.73 5.32 -13.32
N PHE A 168 -6.48 4.48 -12.62
CA PHE A 168 -6.22 4.16 -11.23
C PHE A 168 -4.92 3.35 -11.12
N ASN A 169 -4.12 3.58 -10.09
CA ASN A 169 -2.89 2.84 -9.83
C ASN A 169 -2.89 2.35 -8.38
N ARG A 170 -3.48 1.18 -8.18
CA ARG A 170 -3.65 0.54 -6.87
C ARG A 170 -2.31 0.39 -6.15
N ALA A 171 -1.35 -0.30 -6.79
CA ALA A 171 -0.02 -0.56 -6.24
C ALA A 171 0.72 0.71 -5.81
N LYS A 172 0.69 1.76 -6.63
CA LYS A 172 1.34 3.03 -6.30
C LYS A 172 0.71 3.72 -5.11
N LEU A 173 -0.61 3.69 -4.97
CA LEU A 173 -1.29 4.24 -3.80
C LEU A 173 -0.94 3.46 -2.53
N LEU A 174 -0.81 2.14 -2.61
CA LEU A 174 -0.37 1.32 -1.49
C LEU A 174 1.08 1.65 -1.06
N ASN A 175 1.98 1.89 -2.01
CA ASN A 175 3.32 2.40 -1.73
C ASN A 175 3.29 3.78 -1.04
N VAL A 176 2.42 4.69 -1.50
CA VAL A 176 2.22 6.00 -0.86
C VAL A 176 1.71 5.82 0.56
N GLY A 177 0.69 4.98 0.77
CA GLY A 177 0.13 4.70 2.09
C GLY A 177 1.17 4.16 3.06
N TYR A 178 2.01 3.24 2.60
CA TYR A 178 3.12 2.70 3.40
C TYR A 178 4.06 3.81 3.88
N LEU A 179 4.49 4.69 2.98
CA LEU A 179 5.42 5.77 3.30
C LEU A 179 4.78 6.86 4.18
N GLU A 180 3.51 7.20 3.96
CA GLU A 180 2.81 8.22 4.76
C GLU A 180 2.47 7.70 6.16
N ALA A 181 2.02 6.44 6.29
CA ALA A 181 1.71 5.85 7.58
C ALA A 181 2.93 5.81 8.52
N LEU A 182 4.12 5.54 7.96
CA LEU A 182 5.39 5.55 8.72
C LEU A 182 5.79 6.92 9.27
N LYS A 183 5.20 8.02 8.78
CA LYS A 183 5.45 9.35 9.34
C LYS A 183 4.65 9.60 10.61
N GLU A 184 3.58 8.84 10.85
CA GLU A 184 2.69 9.03 11.99
C GLU A 184 2.98 8.07 13.14
N GLU A 185 3.41 6.85 12.83
CA GLU A 185 3.66 5.82 13.84
C GLU A 185 4.68 4.80 13.32
N ASN A 186 5.38 4.19 14.25
CA ASN A 186 6.33 3.12 14.01
C ASN A 186 5.58 1.79 13.80
N TRP A 187 4.75 1.67 12.75
CA TRP A 187 3.91 0.50 12.43
C TRP A 187 4.68 -0.80 12.20
N ASP A 188 4.31 -1.89 12.89
CA ASP A 188 5.00 -3.18 12.79
C ASP A 188 4.51 -3.98 11.56
N CYS A 189 3.23 -3.86 11.24
CA CYS A 189 2.54 -4.60 10.19
C CYS A 189 1.76 -3.67 9.24
N PHE A 190 1.75 -4.01 7.95
CA PHE A 190 0.99 -3.31 6.92
C PHE A 190 0.02 -4.27 6.24
N VAL A 191 -1.27 -3.95 6.30
CA VAL A 191 -2.33 -4.67 5.59
C VAL A 191 -2.76 -3.85 4.40
N PHE A 192 -2.52 -4.36 3.20
CA PHE A 192 -2.93 -3.74 1.94
C PHE A 192 -4.30 -4.27 1.56
N HIS A 193 -5.32 -3.42 1.55
CA HIS A 193 -6.71 -3.85 1.61
C HIS A 193 -7.56 -3.21 0.49
N ASP A 194 -8.23 -4.04 -0.32
CA ASP A 194 -9.19 -3.57 -1.32
C ASP A 194 -10.50 -3.13 -0.67
N VAL A 195 -10.97 -1.93 -1.03
CA VAL A 195 -12.16 -1.28 -0.43
C VAL A 195 -13.45 -2.11 -0.53
N ASP A 196 -13.53 -3.09 -1.44
CA ASP A 196 -14.72 -3.91 -1.69
C ASP A 196 -14.62 -5.34 -1.13
N LEU A 197 -13.65 -5.62 -0.25
CA LEU A 197 -13.48 -6.94 0.38
C LEU A 197 -13.70 -6.90 1.90
N VAL A 198 -14.90 -7.31 2.32
CA VAL A 198 -15.29 -7.37 3.72
C VAL A 198 -15.04 -8.78 4.27
N PRO A 199 -14.26 -8.95 5.36
CA PRO A 199 -14.00 -10.26 5.95
C PRO A 199 -15.27 -10.83 6.62
N GLU A 200 -15.50 -12.13 6.51
CA GLU A 200 -16.70 -12.78 7.08
C GLU A 200 -16.44 -13.50 8.40
N ASN A 201 -15.18 -13.61 8.83
CA ASN A 201 -14.80 -14.37 10.02
C ASN A 201 -13.61 -13.72 10.72
N ASP A 202 -13.77 -13.33 11.99
CA ASP A 202 -12.74 -12.62 12.75
C ASP A 202 -11.59 -13.51 13.28
N PHE A 203 -11.65 -14.83 13.06
CA PHE A 203 -10.46 -15.69 13.10
C PHE A 203 -9.48 -15.44 11.94
N ASN A 204 -9.89 -14.70 10.90
CA ASN A 204 -8.97 -14.18 9.90
C ASN A 204 -8.20 -12.96 10.47
N LEU A 205 -7.11 -13.22 11.20
CA LEU A 205 -6.37 -12.18 11.91
C LEU A 205 -5.66 -11.21 10.94
N TYR A 206 -5.89 -9.91 11.11
CA TYR A 206 -5.26 -8.82 10.36
C TYR A 206 -3.93 -8.43 11.02
N THR A 207 -3.05 -9.43 11.13
CA THR A 207 -1.70 -9.31 11.69
C THR A 207 -0.69 -9.92 10.73
N CYS A 208 0.57 -9.54 10.91
CA CYS A 208 1.69 -10.07 10.15
C CYS A 208 2.32 -11.25 10.88
N GLY A 209 2.96 -12.14 10.13
CA GLY A 209 3.78 -13.23 10.66
C GLY A 209 5.13 -13.28 9.97
N ASP A 210 5.87 -14.36 10.19
CA ASP A 210 7.23 -14.54 9.64
C ASP A 210 7.26 -14.59 8.10
N GLN A 211 6.13 -14.93 7.48
CA GLN A 211 5.94 -14.93 6.03
C GLN A 211 4.83 -13.94 5.61
N PRO A 212 4.94 -13.35 4.40
CA PRO A 212 3.87 -12.57 3.79
C PRO A 212 2.55 -13.34 3.78
N LYS A 213 1.48 -12.71 4.25
CA LYS A 213 0.19 -13.36 4.45
C LYS A 213 -0.81 -12.92 3.39
N HIS A 214 -1.48 -13.89 2.77
CA HIS A 214 -2.64 -13.65 1.93
C HIS A 214 -3.92 -13.84 2.75
N LEU A 215 -4.72 -12.78 2.87
CA LEU A 215 -5.92 -12.77 3.72
C LEU A 215 -7.20 -13.12 2.95
N VAL A 216 -7.13 -13.26 1.61
CA VAL A 216 -8.29 -13.51 0.73
C VAL A 216 -8.19 -14.89 0.07
N VAL A 217 -8.28 -15.93 0.89
CA VAL A 217 -8.17 -17.33 0.43
C VAL A 217 -9.45 -17.87 -0.20
N GLY A 218 -10.56 -17.14 -0.10
CA GLY A 218 -11.83 -17.45 -0.74
C GLY A 218 -12.80 -16.27 -0.66
N ARG A 219 -13.68 -16.12 -1.65
CA ARG A 219 -14.73 -15.09 -1.68
C ARG A 219 -16.07 -15.73 -2.03
N ASN A 220 -17.18 -15.09 -1.65
CA ASN A 220 -18.51 -15.52 -2.07
C ASN A 220 -18.61 -15.72 -3.60
N SER A 221 -18.05 -14.79 -4.39
CA SER A 221 -18.03 -14.80 -5.86
C SER A 221 -17.19 -15.92 -6.47
N THR A 222 -16.29 -16.52 -5.70
CA THR A 222 -15.47 -17.67 -6.13
C THR A 222 -15.94 -18.98 -5.48
N GLY A 223 -17.11 -18.98 -4.83
CA GLY A 223 -17.60 -20.13 -4.07
C GLY A 223 -16.67 -20.52 -2.92
N TYR A 224 -16.06 -19.51 -2.28
CA TYR A 224 -15.06 -19.66 -1.22
C TYR A 224 -13.83 -20.46 -1.62
N ARG A 225 -13.44 -20.37 -2.90
CA ARG A 225 -12.20 -20.97 -3.42
C ARG A 225 -11.21 -19.90 -3.83
N LEU A 226 -9.93 -20.21 -3.75
CA LEU A 226 -8.88 -19.34 -4.28
C LEU A 226 -9.08 -19.18 -5.79
N ARG A 227 -8.87 -17.96 -6.31
CA ARG A 227 -9.10 -17.66 -7.73
C ARG A 227 -8.19 -18.50 -8.64
N TYR A 228 -6.94 -18.69 -8.25
CA TYR A 228 -5.95 -19.60 -8.83
C TYR A 228 -4.84 -19.83 -7.80
N SER A 229 -4.05 -20.92 -7.94
CA SER A 229 -3.09 -21.38 -6.92
C SER A 229 -2.09 -20.33 -6.43
N LYS A 230 -1.80 -19.32 -7.24
CA LYS A 230 -0.79 -18.28 -6.97
C LYS A 230 -1.42 -16.89 -6.83
N TYR A 231 -2.72 -16.83 -6.52
CA TYR A 231 -3.40 -15.54 -6.35
C TYR A 231 -2.93 -14.86 -5.06
N PHE A 232 -2.50 -13.61 -5.17
CA PHE A 232 -2.01 -12.81 -4.04
C PHE A 232 -2.64 -11.40 -4.00
N GLY A 233 -3.80 -11.25 -4.64
CA GLY A 233 -4.56 -10.00 -4.69
C GLY A 233 -5.61 -9.87 -3.58
N GLY A 234 -6.31 -8.73 -3.57
CA GLY A 234 -7.36 -8.45 -2.61
C GLY A 234 -6.83 -7.84 -1.31
N VAL A 235 -6.52 -8.70 -0.35
CA VAL A 235 -5.99 -8.29 0.96
C VAL A 235 -4.75 -9.12 1.30
N THR A 236 -3.65 -8.44 1.59
CA THR A 236 -2.37 -9.04 1.98
C THR A 236 -1.78 -8.32 3.18
N ALA A 237 -1.01 -9.02 4.00
CA ALA A 237 -0.30 -8.44 5.13
C ALA A 237 1.20 -8.75 5.04
N LEU A 238 2.03 -7.72 5.15
CA LEU A 238 3.49 -7.83 5.19
C LEU A 238 4.02 -7.00 6.35
N SER A 239 5.01 -7.54 7.07
CA SER A 239 5.75 -6.75 8.05
C SER A 239 6.46 -5.60 7.35
N ARG A 240 6.84 -4.59 8.13
CA ARG A 240 7.66 -3.49 7.63
C ARG A 240 8.89 -3.99 6.87
N GLU A 241 9.62 -4.92 7.47
CA GLU A 241 10.86 -5.48 6.94
C GLU A 241 10.61 -6.29 5.68
N GLN A 242 9.54 -7.09 5.65
CA GLN A 242 9.14 -7.86 4.47
C GLN A 242 8.85 -6.93 3.28
N PHE A 243 8.09 -5.85 3.50
CA PHE A 243 7.74 -4.91 2.44
C PHE A 243 8.95 -4.10 1.95
N LEU A 244 9.84 -3.69 2.86
CA LEU A 244 11.10 -3.03 2.50
C LEU A 244 12.01 -3.94 1.68
N LYS A 245 12.14 -5.21 2.09
CA LYS A 245 13.00 -6.20 1.44
C LYS A 245 12.67 -6.37 -0.05
N VAL A 246 11.38 -6.33 -0.38
CA VAL A 246 10.89 -6.49 -1.77
C VAL A 246 10.81 -5.18 -2.56
N ASN A 247 11.23 -4.07 -1.96
CA ASN A 247 11.13 -2.72 -2.52
C ASN A 247 9.67 -2.36 -2.91
N GLY A 248 8.72 -2.74 -2.06
CA GLY A 248 7.29 -2.50 -2.22
C GLY A 248 6.69 -3.03 -3.53
N PHE A 249 5.53 -2.46 -3.90
CA PHE A 249 4.85 -2.77 -5.17
C PHE A 249 5.51 -2.07 -6.37
N SER A 250 5.31 -2.60 -7.58
CA SER A 250 5.63 -1.88 -8.82
C SER A 250 4.71 -0.68 -9.04
N ASN A 251 5.29 0.48 -9.35
CA ASN A 251 4.55 1.72 -9.64
C ASN A 251 4.01 1.82 -11.07
N ASN A 252 4.26 0.81 -11.92
CA ASN A 252 4.03 0.90 -13.37
C ASN A 252 2.71 0.29 -13.85
N TYR A 253 1.93 -0.33 -12.95
CA TYR A 253 0.63 -0.92 -13.27
C TYR A 253 -0.47 0.16 -13.23
N TRP A 254 -0.91 0.59 -14.42
CA TRP A 254 -1.99 1.58 -14.58
C TRP A 254 -3.25 0.92 -15.14
N GLY A 255 -4.29 0.83 -14.32
CA GLY A 255 -5.52 0.07 -14.63
C GLY A 255 -5.57 -1.25 -13.87
N TRP A 256 -6.29 -2.21 -14.41
CA TRP A 256 -6.52 -3.51 -13.77
C TRP A 256 -5.45 -4.53 -14.14
N GLY A 257 -4.90 -5.20 -13.12
CA GLY A 257 -4.26 -6.52 -13.23
C GLY A 257 -2.74 -6.51 -13.25
N GLY A 258 -2.17 -7.57 -12.64
CA GLY A 258 -0.77 -7.96 -12.71
C GLY A 258 0.11 -7.37 -11.59
N GLU A 259 -0.36 -6.38 -10.85
CA GLU A 259 0.44 -5.76 -9.78
C GLU A 259 0.54 -6.63 -8.52
N ASP A 260 -0.48 -7.44 -8.27
CA ASP A 260 -0.52 -8.44 -7.19
C ASP A 260 0.33 -9.67 -7.53
N ASP A 261 0.31 -10.13 -8.77
CA ASP A 261 1.21 -11.17 -9.28
C ASP A 261 2.68 -10.72 -9.24
N ASP A 262 2.95 -9.45 -9.58
CA ASP A 262 4.29 -8.83 -9.47
C ASP A 262 4.77 -8.82 -8.02
N LEU A 263 3.93 -8.38 -7.06
CA LEU A 263 4.30 -8.43 -5.65
C LEU A 263 4.59 -9.86 -5.20
N ARG A 264 3.73 -10.83 -5.57
CA ARG A 264 3.94 -12.24 -5.25
C ARG A 264 5.31 -12.72 -5.72
N LEU A 265 5.68 -12.42 -6.96
CA LEU A 265 6.99 -12.80 -7.49
C LEU A 265 8.11 -12.19 -6.65
N ARG A 266 8.00 -10.93 -6.21
CA ARG A 266 9.03 -10.29 -5.39
C ARG A 266 9.18 -10.92 -4.01
N VAL A 267 8.09 -11.36 -3.39
CA VAL A 267 8.14 -11.99 -2.05
C VAL A 267 8.59 -13.45 -2.08
N GLU A 268 8.54 -14.10 -3.24
CA GLU A 268 9.07 -15.46 -3.45
C GLU A 268 10.58 -15.48 -3.75
N LEU A 269 11.21 -14.32 -4.00
CA LEU A 269 12.67 -14.18 -4.24
C LEU A 269 13.47 -14.15 -2.93
#